data_AF-A0A151RSZ0-F1
#
_entry.id   AF-A0A151RSZ0-F1
#
_cell.length_a   1.000
_cell.length_b   1.000
_cell.length_c   1.000
_cell.angle_alpha   90.00
_cell.angle_beta   90.00
_cell.angle_gamma   90.00
#
_symmetry.space_group_name_H-M   'P 1'
#
loop_
_entity.id
_entity.type
_entity.pdbx_description
1 polymer ?
#
loop_
_entity_poly.entity_id
_entity_poly.type
_entity_poly.pdbx_seq_one_letter_code
_entity_poly.pdbx_strand_id
1 'polypeptide(L)'
;MKNFKTRNFGKFRLADDEALDIAGMGDINLRTFAGIIWTLKDVRYIPRLKRMLISMGMLDVQGYRVTRDGQWKVVKGNLVVARDWKKGTLYMVELPAEEVNSFSDDVGHSSTLWHQRLGHMSEKGMKILVSKGKIPKLKEVEVGFCEPCVFGK
;
A
#
# COMPACT_ATOMS: atom_id res chain seq x y z
N MET A 1 6.19 -1.20 0.34
CA MET A 1 7.00 -2.13 -0.48
C MET A 1 8.37 -2.29 0.14
N LYS A 2 8.92 -3.50 0.18
CA LYS A 2 10.32 -3.80 0.53
C LYS A 2 11.19 -3.72 -0.73
N ASN A 3 12.50 -3.49 -0.56
CA ASN A 3 13.46 -3.40 -1.68
C ASN A 3 13.03 -2.41 -2.79
N PHE A 4 12.32 -1.34 -2.41
CA PHE A 4 11.75 -0.41 -3.39
C PHE A 4 12.84 0.37 -4.10
N LYS A 5 12.78 0.38 -5.42
CA LYS A 5 13.72 1.08 -6.29
C LYS A 5 12.95 2.05 -7.17
N THR A 6 13.49 3.25 -7.33
CA THR A 6 13.02 4.28 -8.25
C THR A 6 14.03 4.41 -9.38
N ARG A 7 13.63 3.99 -10.59
CA ARG A 7 14.37 4.18 -11.84
C ARG A 7 13.38 4.05 -13.00
N ASN A 8 13.84 4.28 -14.23
CA ASN A 8 13.00 4.01 -15.38
C ASN A 8 12.78 2.49 -15.54
N PHE A 9 11.56 2.03 -15.25
CA PHE A 9 11.11 0.65 -15.46
C PHE A 9 10.22 0.48 -16.70
N GLY A 10 10.19 1.49 -17.57
CA GLY A 10 9.33 1.54 -18.74
C GLY A 10 7.88 1.91 -18.40
N LYS A 11 6.96 1.51 -19.27
CA LYS A 11 5.54 1.85 -19.19
C LYS A 11 4.66 0.60 -19.07
N PHE A 12 3.55 0.73 -18.38
CA PHE A 12 2.48 -0.26 -18.32
C PHE A 12 1.35 0.17 -19.26
N ARG A 13 0.90 -0.71 -20.14
CA ARG A 13 -0.23 -0.44 -21.04
C ARG A 13 -1.54 -0.94 -20.45
N LEU A 14 -2.55 -0.09 -20.48
CA LEU A 14 -3.92 -0.43 -20.17
C LEU A 14 -4.59 -1.17 -21.34
N ALA A 15 -5.83 -1.63 -21.12
CA ALA A 15 -6.62 -2.33 -22.14
C ALA A 15 -7.05 -1.43 -23.31
N ASP A 16 -7.06 -0.11 -23.10
CA ASP A 16 -7.32 0.93 -24.10
C ASP A 16 -6.03 1.48 -24.73
N ASP A 17 -4.91 0.75 -24.59
CA ASP A 17 -3.57 1.12 -25.05
C ASP A 17 -2.93 2.36 -24.39
N GLU A 18 -3.58 2.98 -23.40
CA GLU A 18 -2.95 4.06 -22.66
C GLU A 18 -1.69 3.56 -21.93
N ALA A 19 -0.58 4.28 -22.10
CA ALA A 19 0.69 3.96 -21.47
C ALA A 19 0.89 4.78 -20.18
N LEU A 20 1.00 4.10 -19.04
CA LEU A 20 1.24 4.67 -17.73
C LEU A 20 2.69 4.46 -17.28
N ASP A 21 3.28 5.46 -16.64
CA ASP A 21 4.65 5.35 -16.13
C ASP A 21 4.73 4.45 -14.88
N ILE A 22 5.74 3.58 -14.87
CA ILE A 22 6.08 2.77 -13.71
C ILE A 22 7.08 3.58 -12.87
N ALA A 23 6.58 4.20 -11.80
CA ALA A 23 7.36 5.09 -10.93
C ALA A 23 8.38 4.33 -10.05
N GLY A 24 8.16 3.04 -9.83
CA GLY A 24 9.11 2.21 -9.10
C GLY A 24 8.73 0.74 -9.08
N MET A 25 9.58 -0.07 -8.47
CA MET A 25 9.38 -1.51 -8.33
C MET A 25 9.85 -1.96 -6.96
N GLY A 26 9.14 -2.89 -6.34
CA GLY A 26 9.55 -3.50 -5.08
C GLY A 26 8.67 -4.68 -4.69
N ASP A 27 9.00 -5.31 -3.58
CA ASP A 27 8.28 -6.49 -3.10
C ASP A 27 7.13 -6.06 -2.17
N ILE A 28 6.00 -6.76 -2.24
CA ILE A 28 4.88 -6.55 -1.31
C ILE A 28 4.64 -7.84 -0.53
N ASN A 29 4.49 -7.70 0.79
CA ASN A 29 3.94 -8.75 1.62
C ASN A 29 2.44 -8.49 1.82
N LEU A 30 1.61 -9.45 1.43
CA LEU A 30 0.18 -9.44 1.66
C LEU A 30 -0.16 -10.45 2.75
N ARG A 31 -0.80 -10.02 3.83
CA ARG A 31 -1.33 -10.95 4.83
C ARG A 31 -2.74 -11.36 4.41
N THR A 32 -2.95 -12.63 4.10
CA THR A 32 -4.28 -13.11 3.71
C THR A 32 -5.13 -13.43 4.95
N PHE A 33 -6.45 -13.58 4.78
CA PHE A 33 -7.34 -13.98 5.89
C PHE A 33 -6.98 -15.32 6.53
N ALA A 34 -6.23 -16.18 5.83
CA ALA A 34 -5.68 -17.41 6.39
C ALA A 34 -4.46 -17.17 7.32
N GLY A 35 -4.07 -15.90 7.54
CA GLY A 35 -2.89 -15.53 8.32
C GLY A 35 -1.57 -15.72 7.58
N ILE A 36 -1.59 -16.18 6.32
CA ILE A 36 -0.41 -16.46 5.51
C ILE A 36 0.16 -15.14 4.98
N ILE A 37 1.48 -14.97 5.11
CA ILE A 37 2.21 -13.88 4.46
C ILE A 37 2.55 -14.31 3.03
N TRP A 38 1.89 -13.70 2.06
CA TRP A 38 2.13 -13.89 0.65
C TRP A 38 3.02 -12.77 0.11
N THR A 39 4.29 -13.10 -0.18
CA THR A 39 5.23 -12.17 -0.81
C THR A 39 5.09 -12.20 -2.33
N LEU A 40 4.69 -11.07 -2.91
CA LEU A 40 4.76 -10.80 -4.34
C LEU A 40 6.06 -10.06 -4.64
N LYS A 41 6.88 -10.62 -5.55
CA LYS A 41 8.15 -10.02 -5.94
C LYS A 41 8.01 -9.09 -7.13
N ASP A 42 8.91 -8.10 -7.23
CA ASP A 42 9.06 -7.22 -8.40
C ASP A 42 7.75 -6.51 -8.81
N VAL A 43 6.95 -6.10 -7.81
CA VAL A 43 5.67 -5.43 -8.02
C VAL A 43 5.91 -4.00 -8.51
N ARG A 44 5.26 -3.66 -9.62
CA ARG A 44 5.34 -2.33 -10.25
C ARG A 44 4.44 -1.36 -9.50
N TYR A 45 5.00 -0.22 -9.11
CA TYR A 45 4.25 0.91 -8.57
C TYR A 45 3.89 1.89 -9.69
N ILE A 46 2.59 2.04 -9.93
CA ILE A 46 2.03 2.92 -10.95
C ILE A 46 1.06 3.88 -10.25
N PRO A 47 1.45 5.14 -9.97
CA PRO A 47 0.65 6.07 -9.17
C PRO A 47 -0.76 6.34 -9.73
N ARG A 48 -0.92 6.25 -11.05
CA ARG A 48 -2.20 6.48 -11.75
C ARG A 48 -3.20 5.32 -11.58
N LEU A 49 -2.76 4.13 -11.15
CA LEU A 49 -3.66 3.00 -10.89
C LEU A 49 -4.28 3.09 -9.49
N LYS A 50 -5.61 3.12 -9.43
CA LYS A 50 -6.37 3.21 -8.16
C LYS A 50 -6.52 1.88 -7.43
N ARG A 51 -6.23 0.75 -8.09
CA ARG A 51 -6.37 -0.60 -7.55
C ARG A 51 -5.13 -1.43 -7.88
N MET A 52 -4.79 -2.33 -6.97
CA MET A 52 -3.73 -3.32 -7.20
C MET A 52 -4.24 -4.41 -8.14
N LEU A 53 -3.44 -4.75 -9.14
CA LEU A 53 -3.71 -5.86 -10.06
C LEU A 53 -2.64 -6.93 -9.86
N ILE A 54 -3.06 -8.19 -9.79
CA ILE A 54 -2.16 -9.33 -9.74
C ILE A 54 -2.25 -10.03 -11.10
N SER A 55 -1.17 -9.95 -11.87
CA SER A 55 -1.09 -10.60 -13.17
C SER A 55 -0.96 -12.11 -13.00
N MET A 56 -1.87 -12.87 -13.64
CA MET A 56 -1.79 -14.32 -13.65
C MET A 56 -0.51 -14.84 -14.31
N GLY A 57 -0.06 -14.20 -15.39
CA GLY A 57 1.21 -14.57 -16.03
C GLY A 57 2.41 -14.33 -15.13
N MET A 58 2.38 -13.30 -14.28
CA MET A 58 3.46 -13.08 -13.30
C MET A 58 3.41 -14.08 -12.15
N LEU A 59 2.22 -14.53 -11.76
CA LEU A 59 2.09 -15.63 -10.80
C LEU A 59 2.73 -16.91 -11.35
N ASP A 60 2.49 -17.23 -12.61
CA ASP A 60 3.09 -18.40 -13.27
C ASP A 60 4.63 -18.32 -13.29
N VAL A 61 5.19 -17.17 -13.71
CA VAL A 61 6.64 -16.91 -13.67
C VAL A 61 7.22 -17.05 -12.25
N GLN A 62 6.44 -16.70 -11.21
CA GLN A 62 6.86 -16.82 -9.81
C GLN A 62 6.58 -18.22 -9.20
N GLY A 63 6.15 -19.18 -10.01
CA GLY A 63 5.92 -20.58 -9.63
C GLY A 63 4.60 -20.81 -8.89
N TYR A 64 3.63 -19.92 -9.06
CA TYR A 64 2.28 -20.08 -8.51
C TYR A 64 1.35 -20.68 -9.55
N ARG A 65 0.51 -21.62 -9.11
CA ARG A 65 -0.61 -22.15 -9.89
C ARG A 65 -1.92 -21.53 -9.43
N VAL A 66 -2.75 -21.10 -10.38
CA VAL A 66 -4.09 -20.57 -10.11
C VAL A 66 -5.14 -21.54 -10.63
N THR A 67 -6.02 -22.04 -9.76
CA THR A 67 -7.14 -22.93 -10.14
C THR A 67 -8.49 -22.25 -9.92
N ARG A 68 -9.52 -22.64 -10.68
CA ARG A 68 -10.82 -21.96 -10.70
C ARG A 68 -11.98 -22.96 -10.82
N ASP A 69 -12.19 -23.74 -9.76
CA ASP A 69 -13.24 -24.76 -9.69
C ASP A 69 -14.32 -24.30 -8.71
N GLY A 70 -15.09 -23.27 -9.11
CA GLY A 70 -16.06 -22.56 -8.26
C GLY A 70 -15.41 -21.54 -7.33
N GLN A 71 -14.47 -21.99 -6.50
CA GLN A 71 -13.57 -21.13 -5.72
C GLN A 71 -12.26 -20.94 -6.48
N TRP A 72 -11.75 -19.71 -6.57
CA TRP A 72 -10.40 -19.50 -7.08
C TRP A 72 -9.38 -19.79 -5.98
N LYS A 73 -8.25 -20.40 -6.35
CA LYS A 73 -7.14 -20.69 -5.42
C LYS A 73 -5.83 -20.34 -6.07
N VAL A 74 -4.92 -19.75 -5.30
CA VAL A 74 -3.52 -19.56 -5.68
C VAL A 74 -2.68 -20.48 -4.81
N VAL A 75 -1.82 -21.30 -5.44
CA VAL A 75 -1.08 -22.38 -4.80
C VAL A 75 0.40 -22.27 -5.16
N LYS A 76 1.29 -22.48 -4.19
CA LYS A 76 2.74 -22.62 -4.41
C LYS A 76 3.21 -23.94 -3.82
N GLY A 77 3.63 -24.87 -4.68
CA GLY A 77 3.82 -26.28 -4.28
C GLY A 77 2.52 -26.86 -3.73
N ASN A 78 2.51 -27.23 -2.44
CA ASN A 78 1.33 -27.78 -1.76
C ASN A 78 0.58 -26.73 -0.89
N LEU A 79 1.09 -25.49 -0.82
CA LEU A 79 0.51 -24.44 0.02
C LEU A 79 -0.51 -23.61 -0.75
N VAL A 80 -1.74 -23.54 -0.24
CA VAL A 80 -2.75 -22.57 -0.73
C VAL A 80 -2.48 -21.23 -0.05
N VAL A 81 -2.01 -20.24 -0.81
CA VAL A 81 -1.66 -18.92 -0.28
C VAL A 81 -2.85 -17.97 -0.20
N ALA A 82 -3.79 -18.12 -1.12
CA ALA A 82 -5.02 -17.33 -1.17
C ALA A 82 -6.13 -18.15 -1.85
N ARG A 83 -7.36 -17.99 -1.37
CA ARG A 83 -8.55 -18.57 -1.98
C ARG A 83 -9.77 -17.74 -1.64
N ASP A 84 -10.70 -17.61 -2.57
CA ASP A 84 -11.99 -17.00 -2.32
C ASP A 84 -12.98 -17.30 -3.47
N TRP A 85 -14.23 -16.87 -3.30
CA TRP A 85 -15.24 -16.89 -4.34
C TRP A 85 -15.05 -15.72 -5.31
N LYS A 86 -15.50 -15.91 -6.54
CA LYS A 86 -15.56 -14.84 -7.53
C LYS A 86 -16.61 -13.80 -7.10
N LYS A 87 -16.28 -12.52 -7.21
CA LYS A 87 -17.22 -11.41 -6.95
C LYS A 87 -17.54 -10.72 -8.28
N GLY A 88 -18.76 -10.95 -8.78
CA GLY A 88 -19.15 -10.51 -10.12
C GLY A 88 -18.27 -11.14 -11.21
N THR A 89 -17.56 -10.32 -11.98
CA THR A 89 -16.63 -10.78 -13.02
C THR A 89 -15.18 -10.92 -12.55
N LEU A 90 -14.86 -10.56 -11.30
CA LEU A 90 -13.48 -10.46 -10.80
C LEU A 90 -13.13 -11.52 -9.74
N TYR A 91 -11.86 -11.93 -9.76
CA TYR A 91 -11.23 -12.68 -8.67
C TYR A 91 -10.53 -11.68 -7.75
N MET A 92 -11.00 -11.58 -6.51
CA MET A 92 -10.54 -10.55 -5.56
C MET A 92 -9.85 -11.21 -4.38
N VAL A 93 -8.65 -10.74 -4.05
CA VAL A 93 -7.97 -11.09 -2.81
C VAL A 93 -8.42 -10.09 -1.75
N GLU A 94 -9.25 -10.52 -0.80
CA GLU A 94 -9.55 -9.68 0.36
C GLU A 94 -8.40 -9.75 1.35
N LEU A 95 -8.02 -8.59 1.88
CA LEU A 95 -6.97 -8.44 2.88
C LEU A 95 -7.62 -7.92 4.17
N PRO A 96 -7.17 -8.38 5.35
CA PRO A 96 -7.59 -7.79 6.62
C PRO A 96 -7.28 -6.28 6.63
N ALA A 97 -8.16 -5.49 7.24
CA ALA A 97 -8.10 -4.03 7.22
C ALA A 97 -6.84 -3.42 7.88
N GLU A 98 -6.05 -4.21 8.59
CA GLU A 98 -4.99 -3.68 9.45
C GLU A 98 -3.63 -3.45 8.75
N GLU A 99 -3.28 -4.11 7.64
CA GLU A 99 -1.88 -4.09 7.18
C GLU A 99 -1.70 -4.28 5.66
N VAL A 100 -2.36 -3.46 4.83
CA VAL A 100 -1.76 -3.14 3.53
C VAL A 100 -0.68 -2.12 3.81
N ASN A 101 0.60 -2.50 3.87
CA ASN A 101 1.72 -1.57 4.02
C ASN A 101 1.77 -0.60 2.83
N SER A 102 0.92 0.44 2.89
CA SER A 102 1.10 1.71 2.21
C SER A 102 2.47 2.23 2.61
N PHE A 103 3.24 2.65 1.59
CA PHE A 103 4.48 3.44 1.68
C PHE A 103 5.04 3.62 3.08
N SER A 104 6.14 2.91 3.36
CA SER A 104 7.14 3.18 4.42
C SER A 104 6.60 3.87 5.67
N ASP A 105 6.70 3.17 6.80
CA ASP A 105 6.38 3.53 8.19
C ASP A 105 6.95 4.86 8.74
N ASP A 106 7.12 5.89 7.93
CA ASP A 106 7.69 7.19 8.31
C ASP A 106 6.77 8.37 7.98
N VAL A 107 5.86 8.23 7.00
CA VAL A 107 5.04 9.39 6.58
C VAL A 107 3.81 9.58 7.48
N GLY A 108 3.25 8.52 8.05
CA GLY A 108 2.07 8.59 8.93
C GLY A 108 2.34 8.98 10.39
N HIS A 109 3.62 9.01 10.78
CA HIS A 109 4.06 9.27 12.16
C HIS A 109 4.71 10.64 12.35
N SER A 110 4.94 11.40 11.28
CA SER A 110 5.54 12.73 11.42
C SER A 110 4.50 13.74 11.94
N SER A 111 4.84 14.38 13.06
CA SER A 111 4.15 15.56 13.60
C SER A 111 3.95 16.65 12.56
N THR A 112 4.85 16.79 11.59
CA THR A 112 4.73 17.76 10.48
C THR A 112 3.51 17.49 9.60
N LEU A 113 3.18 16.21 9.34
CA LEU A 113 2.01 15.86 8.54
C LEU A 113 0.71 16.14 9.29
N TRP A 114 0.67 15.80 10.59
CA TRP A 114 -0.47 16.11 11.43
C TRP A 114 -0.69 17.61 11.59
N HIS A 115 0.39 18.38 11.71
CA HIS A 115 0.37 19.84 11.72
C HIS A 115 -0.35 20.41 10.48
N GLN A 116 0.01 19.95 9.28
CA GLN A 116 -0.63 20.38 8.03
C GLN A 116 -2.10 19.97 7.96
N ARG A 117 -2.42 18.71 8.29
CA ARG A 117 -3.80 18.16 8.24
C ARG A 117 -4.76 18.84 9.21
N LEU A 118 -4.25 19.29 10.35
CA LEU A 118 -5.03 19.99 11.38
C LEU A 118 -5.13 21.50 11.11
N GLY A 119 -4.86 21.94 9.87
CA GLY A 119 -4.95 23.34 9.49
C GLY A 119 -3.81 24.17 10.09
N HIS A 120 -2.58 23.68 9.96
CA HIS A 120 -1.38 24.36 10.48
C HIS A 120 -1.41 24.58 12.01
N MET A 121 -1.96 23.60 12.73
CA MET A 121 -2.14 23.67 14.18
C MET A 121 -0.80 23.82 14.93
N SER A 122 -0.78 24.67 15.95
CA SER A 122 0.41 24.83 16.80
C SER A 122 0.86 23.50 17.45
N GLU A 123 2.17 23.38 17.67
CA GLU A 123 2.78 22.23 18.38
C GLU A 123 2.13 22.01 19.76
N LYS A 124 1.83 23.09 20.49
CA LYS A 124 1.15 23.04 21.79
C LYS A 124 -0.26 22.45 21.67
N GLY A 125 -1.04 22.87 20.66
CA GLY A 125 -2.37 22.33 20.39
C GLY A 125 -2.32 20.83 20.05
N MET A 126 -1.33 20.44 19.25
CA MET A 126 -1.12 19.03 18.91
C MET A 126 -0.72 18.19 20.13
N LYS A 127 0.15 18.67 21.02
CA LYS A 127 0.50 17.98 22.28
C LYS A 127 -0.73 17.69 23.15
N ILE A 128 -1.70 18.61 23.18
CA ILE A 128 -2.98 18.40 23.89
C ILE A 128 -3.82 17.30 23.22
N LEU A 129 -3.84 17.23 21.89
CA LEU A 129 -4.58 16.19 21.18
C LEU A 129 -3.93 14.81 21.35
N VAL A 130 -2.60 14.73 21.37
CA VAL A 130 -1.85 13.51 21.66
C VAL A 130 -2.14 13.03 23.08
N SER A 131 -2.07 13.90 24.09
CA SER A 131 -2.35 13.51 25.48
C SER A 131 -3.79 13.04 25.71
N LYS A 132 -4.73 13.53 24.90
CA LYS A 132 -6.14 13.08 24.89
C LYS A 132 -6.39 11.84 24.01
N GLY A 133 -5.35 11.25 23.42
CA GLY A 133 -5.46 10.09 22.54
C GLY A 133 -6.23 10.35 21.23
N LYS A 134 -6.34 11.61 20.79
CA LYS A 134 -7.08 12.00 19.58
C LYS A 134 -6.25 11.92 18.30
N ILE A 135 -4.94 11.80 18.43
CA ILE A 135 -4.03 11.56 17.31
C ILE A 135 -3.41 10.17 17.49
N PRO A 136 -3.98 9.13 16.85
CA PRO A 136 -3.48 7.77 16.99
C PRO A 136 -2.04 7.67 16.47
N LYS A 137 -1.19 6.91 17.17
CA LYS A 137 0.17 6.54 16.76
C LYS A 137 1.23 7.66 16.76
N LEU A 138 0.91 8.88 17.19
CA LEU A 138 1.88 9.97 17.41
C LEU A 138 2.28 10.00 18.90
N LYS A 139 3.54 9.68 19.21
CA LYS A 139 4.05 9.64 20.60
C LYS A 139 4.69 10.96 21.03
N GLU A 140 5.42 11.59 20.12
CA GLU A 140 6.09 12.86 20.33
C GLU A 140 5.66 13.85 19.24
N VAL A 141 5.65 15.13 19.60
CA VAL A 141 5.27 16.21 18.68
C VAL A 141 6.47 17.12 18.51
N GLU A 142 7.04 17.11 17.32
CA GLU A 142 8.10 18.04 16.91
C GLU A 142 7.71 18.61 15.53
N VAL A 143 7.29 19.87 15.49
CA VAL A 143 6.92 20.51 14.22
C VAL A 143 8.13 21.33 13.77
N GLY A 144 8.75 20.92 12.66
CA GLY A 144 9.83 21.67 12.04
C GLY A 144 9.35 22.99 11.43
N PHE A 145 10.26 23.66 10.71
CA PHE A 145 9.94 24.91 10.02
C PHE A 145 8.75 24.74 9.05
N CYS A 146 7.75 25.60 9.19
CA CYS A 146 6.60 25.65 8.30
C CYS A 146 6.44 27.07 7.74
N GLU A 147 6.82 27.24 6.48
CA GLU A 147 6.76 28.53 5.77
C GLU A 147 5.35 29.17 5.81
N PRO A 148 4.24 28.46 5.51
CA PRO A 148 2.89 29.03 5.63
C PRO A 148 2.54 29.58 7.02
N CYS A 149 3.03 28.96 8.10
CA CYS A 149 2.76 29.42 9.47
C CYS A 149 3.54 30.68 9.83
N VAL A 150 4.70 30.88 9.21
CA VAL A 150 5.55 32.05 9.44
C VAL A 150 5.01 33.25 8.68
N PHE A 151 4.60 33.06 7.43
CA PHE A 151 4.10 34.12 6.57
C PHE A 151 2.59 34.39 6.70
N GLY A 152 1.82 33.48 7.30
CA GLY A 152 0.37 33.60 7.51
C GLY A 152 -0.05 34.13 8.88
N LYS A 153 0.84 34.78 9.63
CA LYS A 153 0.56 35.42 10.92
C LYS A 153 0.06 36.84 10.78
#